data_AF-A0AAV8YKS6-F1
#
_entry.id   AF-A0AAV8YKS6-F1
#
_cell.length_a   1.000
_cell.length_b   1.000
_cell.length_c   1.000
_cell.angle_alpha   90.00
_cell.angle_beta   90.00
_cell.angle_gamma   90.00
#
_symmetry.space_group_name_H-M   'P 1'
#
loop_
_entity.id
_entity.type
_entity.pdbx_description
1 polymer ?
#
loop_
_entity_poly.entity_id
_entity_poly.type
_entity_poly.pdbx_seq_one_letter_code
_entity_poly.pdbx_strand_id
1 'polypeptide(L)'
;MEYILYQRCGDKIRTHKQVCEIFNTKYPNRRIFQSTVSRTENKFREFGNVTDIPKSDRKRILDDEQKLDILLDIQDNPHKPTRQVVADNDVSKRSILRLLKKEKYRPIWFKNLTTMTLIADWNFAKSWQIDAINCKLRRS
;
A
#
# COMPACT_ATOMS: atom_id res chain seq x y z
N MET A 1 9.58 -29.82 5.20
CA MET A 1 10.02 -29.98 6.60
C MET A 1 8.83 -30.16 7.54
N GLU A 2 7.73 -29.41 7.33
CA GLU A 2 6.63 -29.27 8.30
C GLU A 2 5.68 -30.48 8.40
N TYR A 3 5.38 -31.16 7.29
CA TYR A 3 4.38 -32.25 7.26
C TYR A 3 4.75 -33.47 8.13
N ILE A 4 6.05 -33.77 8.28
CA ILE A 4 6.53 -34.96 9.02
C ILE A 4 6.49 -34.73 10.54
N LEU A 5 6.69 -33.49 10.98
CA LEU A 5 6.51 -33.09 12.38
C LEU A 5 5.02 -33.11 12.75
N TYR A 6 4.17 -32.61 11.84
CA TYR A 6 2.72 -32.59 11.97
C TYR A 6 2.12 -33.99 12.21
N GLN A 7 2.40 -34.96 11.33
CA GLN A 7 1.79 -36.30 11.41
C GLN A 7 2.28 -37.14 12.61
N ARG A 8 3.42 -36.77 13.21
CA ARG A 8 3.97 -37.49 14.38
C ARG A 8 3.68 -36.83 15.73
N CYS A 9 3.35 -35.54 15.74
CA CYS A 9 3.11 -34.78 16.97
C CYS A 9 1.61 -34.60 17.29
N GLY A 10 0.74 -34.65 16.27
CA GLY A 10 -0.71 -34.46 16.43
C GLY A 10 -1.38 -35.44 17.40
N ASP A 11 -0.91 -36.69 17.46
CA ASP A 11 -1.53 -37.73 18.27
C ASP A 11 -1.08 -37.73 19.75
N LYS A 12 -0.17 -36.82 20.16
CA LYS A 12 0.49 -36.80 21.50
C LYS A 12 1.20 -38.11 21.91
N ILE A 13 1.35 -39.07 21.00
CA ILE A 13 1.96 -40.39 21.30
C ILE A 13 3.47 -40.27 21.57
N ARG A 14 4.14 -39.24 21.05
CA ARG A 14 5.61 -39.11 21.10
C ARG A 14 6.04 -37.82 21.77
N THR A 15 7.09 -37.92 22.59
CA THR A 15 7.74 -36.74 23.18
C THR A 15 8.50 -35.94 22.12
N HIS A 16 8.67 -34.63 22.33
CA HIS A 16 9.42 -33.77 21.39
C HIS A 16 10.85 -34.27 21.13
N LYS A 17 11.49 -34.88 22.13
CA LYS A 17 12.83 -35.46 22.01
C LYS A 17 12.84 -36.61 21.01
N GLN A 18 11.90 -37.56 21.13
CA GLN A 18 11.77 -38.68 20.19
C GLN A 18 11.48 -38.20 18.77
N VAL A 19 10.62 -37.18 18.61
CA VAL A 19 10.33 -36.58 17.31
C VAL A 19 11.58 -35.96 16.68
N CYS A 20 12.39 -35.27 17.49
CA CYS A 20 13.65 -34.68 17.08
C CYS A 20 14.67 -35.74 16.64
N GLU A 21 14.80 -36.84 17.39
CA GLU A 21 15.69 -37.96 17.06
C GLU A 21 15.29 -38.61 15.74
N ILE A 22 14.01 -38.96 15.57
CA ILE A 22 13.50 -39.55 14.33
C ILE A 22 13.74 -38.63 13.13
N PHE A 23 13.55 -37.32 13.30
CA PHE A 23 13.78 -36.35 12.24
C PHE A 23 15.25 -36.26 11.85
N ASN A 24 16.14 -36.17 12.84
CA ASN A 24 17.58 -36.05 12.63
C ASN A 24 18.18 -37.32 12.01
N THR A 25 17.67 -38.50 12.37
CA THR A 25 18.02 -39.77 11.74
C THR A 25 17.59 -39.81 10.27
N LYS A 26 16.40 -39.27 9.95
CA LYS A 26 15.89 -39.25 8.56
C LYS A 26 16.58 -38.19 7.69
N TYR A 27 16.99 -37.07 8.29
CA TYR A 27 17.59 -35.93 7.60
C TYR A 27 18.89 -35.48 8.27
N PRO A 28 20.01 -36.22 8.10
CA PRO A 28 21.28 -35.91 8.77
C PRO A 28 21.83 -34.53 8.37
N ASN A 29 21.55 -34.08 7.15
CA ASN A 29 22.02 -32.78 6.63
C ASN A 29 21.20 -31.58 7.13
N ARG A 30 20.08 -31.79 7.82
CA ARG A 30 19.18 -30.72 8.32
C ARG A 30 18.77 -30.99 9.75
N ARG A 31 19.75 -30.94 10.65
CA ARG A 31 19.54 -31.19 12.07
C ARG A 31 18.62 -30.13 12.68
N ILE A 32 17.57 -30.58 13.37
CA ILE A 32 16.67 -29.73 14.16
C ILE A 32 16.88 -29.99 15.64
N PHE A 33 16.38 -29.06 16.46
CA PHE A 33 16.40 -29.16 17.91
C PHE A 33 14.99 -29.30 18.48
N GLN A 34 14.88 -29.79 19.72
CA GLN A 34 13.61 -29.91 20.43
C GLN A 34 12.84 -28.57 20.49
N SER A 35 13.56 -27.46 20.67
CA SER A 35 12.97 -26.10 20.68
C SER A 35 12.26 -25.76 19.36
N THR A 36 12.76 -26.27 18.23
CA THR A 36 12.14 -26.10 16.91
C THR A 36 10.82 -26.86 16.83
N VAL A 37 10.79 -28.09 17.36
CA VAL A 37 9.57 -28.91 17.44
C VAL A 37 8.51 -28.24 18.31
N SER A 38 8.90 -27.76 19.51
CA SER A 38 7.98 -27.08 20.42
C SER A 38 7.42 -25.77 19.84
N ARG A 39 8.25 -24.93 19.23
CA ARG A 39 7.78 -23.71 18.54
C ARG A 39 6.83 -24.01 17.38
N THR A 40 7.13 -25.07 16.64
CA THR A 40 6.30 -25.52 15.51
C THR A 40 4.95 -26.04 15.99
N GLU A 41 4.92 -26.81 17.08
CA GLU A 41 3.67 -27.27 17.70
C GLU A 41 2.85 -26.12 18.26
N ASN A 42 3.46 -25.18 18.98
CA ASN A 42 2.75 -24.00 19.51
C ASN A 42 2.13 -23.18 18.38
N LYS A 43 2.91 -22.91 17.32
CA LYS A 43 2.42 -22.21 16.13
C LYS A 43 1.23 -22.93 15.49
N PHE A 44 1.29 -24.25 15.41
CA PHE A 44 0.18 -25.05 14.89
C PHE A 44 -1.06 -25.00 15.79
N ARG A 45 -0.89 -25.07 17.11
CA ARG A 45 -2.01 -24.98 18.06
C ARG A 45 -2.69 -23.61 18.03
N GLU A 46 -1.92 -22.54 17.82
CA GLU A 46 -2.43 -21.17 17.78
C GLU A 46 -3.11 -20.84 16.43
N PHE A 47 -2.49 -21.19 15.30
CA PHE A 47 -2.92 -20.73 13.97
C PHE A 47 -3.53 -21.82 13.09
N GLY A 48 -3.51 -23.10 13.52
CA GLY A 48 -3.94 -24.25 12.72
C GLY A 48 -3.03 -24.56 11.53
N ASN A 49 -1.93 -23.83 11.36
CA ASN A 49 -0.94 -24.02 10.31
C ASN A 49 0.47 -23.68 10.82
N VAL A 50 1.49 -24.13 10.08
CA VAL A 50 2.90 -23.86 10.40
C VAL A 50 3.50 -22.80 9.47
N THR A 51 2.70 -22.24 8.56
CA THR A 51 3.17 -21.26 7.56
C THR A 51 3.70 -19.99 8.21
N ASP A 52 4.69 -19.35 7.59
CA ASP A 52 5.28 -18.12 8.10
C ASP A 52 4.24 -17.03 8.34
N ILE A 53 4.15 -16.59 9.60
CA ILE A 53 3.22 -15.54 10.01
C ILE A 53 3.79 -14.22 9.48
N PRO A 54 2.98 -13.36 8.84
CA PRO A 54 3.42 -12.03 8.47
C PRO A 54 3.93 -11.30 9.72
N LYS A 55 5.19 -10.85 9.68
CA LYS A 55 5.77 -10.10 10.80
C LYS A 55 4.95 -8.82 11.00
N SER A 56 4.78 -8.40 12.25
CA SER A 56 4.18 -7.09 12.54
C SER A 56 5.01 -6.01 11.85
N ASP A 57 4.39 -5.26 10.94
CA ASP A 57 5.05 -4.16 10.26
C ASP A 57 5.50 -3.10 11.28
N ARG A 58 6.63 -2.45 10.98
CA ARG A 58 7.10 -1.31 11.76
C ARG A 58 6.01 -0.24 11.78
N LYS A 59 5.72 0.33 12.96
CA LYS A 59 4.70 1.39 13.13
C LYS A 59 4.83 2.43 12.03
N ARG A 60 3.70 2.73 11.37
CA ARG A 60 3.62 3.71 10.30
C ARG A 60 3.92 5.09 10.88
N ILE A 61 4.68 5.91 10.15
CA ILE A 61 5.04 7.28 10.56
C ILE A 61 3.80 8.20 10.51
N LEU A 62 2.85 7.87 9.65
CA LEU A 62 1.59 8.59 9.47
C LEU A 62 0.46 7.75 10.04
N ASP A 63 -0.41 8.39 10.81
CA ASP A 63 -1.69 7.81 11.21
C ASP A 63 -2.64 7.66 10.01
N ASP A 64 -3.71 6.88 10.12
CA ASP A 64 -4.64 6.68 9.00
C ASP A 64 -5.49 7.94 8.73
N GLU A 65 -5.85 8.73 9.75
CA GLU A 65 -6.54 10.02 9.58
C GLU A 65 -5.67 11.03 8.82
N GLN A 66 -4.42 11.22 9.25
CA GLN A 66 -3.47 12.12 8.58
C GLN A 66 -3.21 11.73 7.11
N LYS A 67 -3.29 10.44 6.77
CA LYS A 67 -3.16 10.02 5.36
C LYS A 67 -4.36 10.50 4.56
N LEU A 68 -5.56 10.38 5.12
CA LEU A 68 -6.78 10.78 4.45
C LEU A 68 -6.76 12.28 4.17
N ASP A 69 -6.41 13.09 5.16
CA ASP A 69 -6.34 14.56 5.01
C ASP A 69 -5.34 14.98 3.92
N ILE A 70 -4.14 14.38 3.91
CA ILE A 70 -3.12 14.65 2.88
C ILE A 70 -3.62 14.26 1.48
N LEU A 71 -4.35 13.13 1.37
CA LEU A 71 -4.86 12.66 0.08
C LEU A 71 -6.00 13.54 -0.42
N LEU A 72 -6.89 14.00 0.46
CA LEU A 72 -7.96 14.93 0.14
C LEU A 72 -7.41 16.29 -0.31
N ASP A 73 -6.44 16.85 0.42
CA ASP A 73 -5.81 18.13 0.08
C ASP A 73 -5.15 18.10 -1.32
N ILE A 74 -4.54 16.98 -1.66
CA ILE A 74 -3.91 16.76 -2.98
C ILE A 74 -4.95 16.46 -4.07
N GLN A 75 -6.10 15.87 -3.71
CA GLN A 75 -7.20 15.64 -4.64
C GLN A 75 -7.93 16.94 -4.98
N ASP A 76 -8.18 17.79 -4.00
CA ASP A 76 -8.82 19.08 -4.16
C ASP A 76 -7.95 20.02 -5.01
N ASN A 77 -6.64 20.04 -4.75
CA ASN A 77 -5.69 20.86 -5.48
C ASN A 77 -4.47 20.06 -5.96
N PRO A 78 -4.56 19.39 -7.12
CA PRO A 78 -3.50 18.52 -7.63
C PRO A 78 -2.23 19.25 -8.10
N HIS A 79 -2.33 20.57 -8.29
CA HIS A 79 -1.20 21.43 -8.62
C HIS A 79 -0.49 22.00 -7.39
N LYS A 80 -0.98 21.67 -6.18
CA LYS A 80 -0.42 22.16 -4.93
C LYS A 80 1.01 21.64 -4.76
N PRO A 81 2.01 22.52 -4.59
CA PRO A 81 3.38 22.07 -4.39
C PRO A 81 3.49 21.28 -3.09
N THR A 82 4.25 20.19 -3.10
CA THR A 82 4.45 19.32 -1.93
C THR A 82 4.94 20.09 -0.69
N ARG A 83 5.65 21.21 -0.88
CA ARG A 83 6.10 22.08 0.21
C ARG A 83 4.94 22.73 0.99
N GLN A 84 3.86 23.10 0.31
CA GLN A 84 2.67 23.65 0.95
C GLN A 84 1.91 22.55 1.69
N VAL A 85 1.70 21.39 1.06
CA VAL A 85 1.08 20.21 1.72
C VAL A 85 1.81 19.81 3.01
N VAL A 86 3.15 19.89 3.01
CA VAL A 86 3.98 19.68 4.21
C VAL A 86 3.66 20.66 5.32
N ALA A 87 3.52 21.95 4.98
CA ALA A 87 3.23 23.00 5.94
C ALA A 87 1.81 22.86 6.51
N ASP A 88 0.84 22.50 5.67
CA ASP A 88 -0.57 22.43 6.05
C ASP A 88 -0.90 21.20 6.91
N ASN A 89 -0.12 20.12 6.78
CA ASN A 89 -0.35 18.85 7.49
C ASN A 89 0.71 18.54 8.57
N ASP A 90 1.70 19.43 8.79
CA ASP A 90 2.85 19.24 9.69
C ASP A 90 3.55 17.87 9.56
N VAL A 91 3.76 17.43 8.32
CA VAL A 91 4.33 16.12 8.01
C VAL A 91 5.58 16.26 7.16
N SER A 92 6.62 15.46 7.46
CA SER A 92 7.85 15.49 6.67
C SER A 92 7.59 15.23 5.17
N LYS A 93 8.24 16.01 4.31
CA LYS A 93 8.16 15.86 2.84
C LYS A 93 8.39 14.42 2.39
N ARG A 94 9.31 13.71 3.04
CA ARG A 94 9.65 12.31 2.71
C ARG A 94 8.49 11.35 3.01
N SER A 95 7.73 11.59 4.07
CA SER A 95 6.54 10.80 4.41
C SER A 95 5.44 10.99 3.37
N ILE A 96 5.16 12.23 2.97
CA ILE A 96 4.18 12.54 1.91
C ILE A 96 4.58 11.89 0.58
N LEU A 97 5.84 12.00 0.17
CA LEU A 97 6.31 11.35 -1.08
C LEU A 97 6.20 9.81 -1.03
N ARG A 98 6.45 9.19 0.13
CA ARG A 98 6.24 7.74 0.31
C ARG A 98 4.77 7.36 0.24
N LEU A 99 3.90 8.16 0.86
CA LEU A 99 2.45 7.97 0.80
C LEU A 99 1.97 8.04 -0.65
N LEU A 100 2.31 9.10 -1.37
CA LEU A 100 1.93 9.28 -2.78
C LEU A 100 2.44 8.16 -3.68
N LYS A 101 3.67 7.67 -3.44
CA LYS A 101 4.20 6.51 -4.17
C LYS A 101 3.42 5.23 -3.87
N LYS A 102 3.01 5.03 -2.61
CA LYS A 102 2.23 3.85 -2.19
C LYS A 102 0.83 3.85 -2.79
N GLU A 103 0.16 5.00 -2.76
CA GLU A 103 -1.17 5.21 -3.35
C GLU A 103 -1.14 5.34 -4.89
N LYS A 104 0.04 5.18 -5.51
CA LYS A 104 0.25 5.29 -6.96
C LYS A 104 -0.25 6.61 -7.54
N TYR A 105 -0.20 7.69 -6.76
CA TYR A 105 -0.61 9.01 -7.21
C TYR A 105 0.29 9.46 -8.38
N ARG A 106 -0.34 9.81 -9.51
CA ARG A 106 0.35 10.37 -10.67
C ARG A 106 -0.13 11.80 -10.88
N PRO A 107 0.78 12.80 -10.82
CA PRO A 107 0.37 14.18 -11.00
C PRO A 107 -0.16 14.40 -12.43
N ILE A 108 -1.28 15.11 -12.51
CA ILE A 108 -2.21 15.13 -13.66
C ILE A 108 -1.66 15.91 -14.87
N TRP A 109 -0.53 16.59 -14.75
CA TRP A 109 0.07 17.35 -15.86
C TRP A 109 0.48 16.47 -17.05
N PHE A 110 0.55 15.14 -16.89
CA PHE A 110 0.71 14.18 -18.00
C PHE A 110 -0.60 13.81 -18.73
N LYS A 111 -1.79 14.12 -18.19
CA LYS A 111 -3.10 13.86 -18.82
C LYS A 111 -3.72 15.06 -19.52
N ASN A 112 -3.11 16.25 -19.39
CA ASN A 112 -3.72 17.51 -19.83
C ASN A 112 -3.31 17.94 -21.26
N LEU A 113 -2.48 17.17 -21.96
CA LEU A 113 -2.13 17.49 -23.36
C LEU A 113 -3.32 17.30 -24.33
N THR A 114 -4.37 16.58 -23.92
CA THR A 114 -5.57 16.35 -24.76
C THR A 114 -6.75 17.25 -24.39
N THR A 115 -6.78 17.85 -23.20
CA THR A 115 -7.89 18.69 -22.71
C THR A 115 -7.61 20.19 -22.82
N MET A 116 -6.34 20.60 -22.93
CA MET A 116 -5.97 22.01 -23.15
C MET A 116 -6.35 22.52 -24.54
N THR A 117 -6.45 21.65 -25.55
CA THR A 117 -6.95 22.01 -26.88
C THR A 117 -8.46 22.29 -26.87
N LEU A 118 -9.25 21.44 -26.21
CA LEU A 118 -10.71 21.60 -26.14
C LEU A 118 -11.16 22.83 -25.34
N ILE A 119 -10.41 23.23 -24.30
CA ILE A 119 -10.74 24.42 -23.50
C ILE A 119 -10.37 25.72 -24.24
N ALA A 120 -9.30 25.70 -25.05
CA ALA A 120 -8.95 26.83 -25.92
C ALA A 120 -10.00 27.03 -27.03
N ASP A 121 -10.49 25.95 -27.64
CA ASP A 121 -11.54 26.00 -28.67
C ASP A 121 -12.88 26.51 -28.13
N TRP A 122 -13.25 26.13 -26.90
CA TRP A 122 -14.48 26.62 -26.25
C TRP A 122 -14.46 28.12 -25.93
N ASN A 123 -13.31 28.64 -25.49
CA ASN A 123 -13.17 30.07 -25.20
C ASN A 123 -13.14 30.90 -26.49
N PHE A 124 -12.55 30.37 -27.57
CA PHE A 124 -12.57 31.01 -28.88
C PHE A 124 -13.98 31.06 -29.49
N ALA A 125 -14.76 29.97 -29.41
CA ALA A 125 -16.13 29.92 -29.89
C ALA A 125 -17.07 30.88 -29.14
N LYS A 126 -16.90 31.05 -27.83
CA LYS A 126 -17.67 32.03 -27.03
C LYS A 126 -17.36 33.48 -27.40
N SER A 127 -16.09 33.80 -27.71
CA SER A 127 -15.70 35.15 -28.16
C SER A 127 -16.42 35.53 -29.45
N TRP A 128 -16.43 34.63 -30.44
CA TRP A 128 -17.11 34.87 -31.71
C TRP A 128 -18.62 35.02 -31.59
N GLN A 129 -19.24 34.28 -30.67
CA GLN A 129 -20.68 34.35 -30.43
C GLN A 129 -21.08 35.69 -29.78
N ILE A 130 -20.24 36.23 -28.89
CA ILE A 130 -20.42 37.56 -28.28
C ILE A 130 -20.20 38.66 -29.32
N ASP A 131 -19.17 38.56 -30.15
CA ASP A 131 -18.88 39.54 -31.19
C ASP A 131 -19.96 39.57 -32.29
N ALA A 132 -20.53 38.42 -32.65
CA ALA A 132 -21.65 38.32 -33.57
C ALA A 132 -22.94 38.95 -33.02
N ILE A 133 -23.20 38.81 -31.72
CA ILE A 133 -24.34 39.45 -31.04
C ILE A 133 -24.14 40.98 -30.99
N ASN A 134 -22.94 41.44 -30.64
CA ASN A 134 -22.60 42.86 -30.57
C ASN A 134 -22.65 43.55 -31.95
N CYS A 135 -22.21 42.88 -33.01
CA CYS A 135 -22.32 43.38 -34.39
C CYS A 135 -23.78 43.55 -34.84
N LYS A 136 -24.71 42.73 -34.32
CA LYS A 136 -26.13 42.79 -34.68
C LYS A 136 -26.87 43.92 -33.95
N LEU A 137 -26.45 44.24 -32.73
CA LEU A 137 -26.98 45.37 -31.94
C LEU A 137 -26.48 46.75 -32.40
N ARG A 138 -25.36 46.83 -33.14
CA ARG A 138 -24.79 48.09 -33.66
C ARG A 138 -25.35 48.55 -35.02
N ARG A 139 -26.22 47.75 -35.64
CA ARG A 139 -26.85 48.02 -36.96
C ARG A 139 -28.37 48.26 -36.89
N SER A 140 -28.93 48.44 -35.69
CA SER A 140 -30.30 48.92 -35.47
C SER A 140 -30.32 50.38 -35.04
#